data_AF-A0A317IKQ2-F1
#
_entry.id   AF-A0A317IKQ2-F1
#
_cell.length_a   1.000
_cell.length_b   1.000
_cell.length_c   1.000
_cell.angle_alpha   90.00
_cell.angle_beta   90.00
_cell.angle_gamma   90.00
#
_symmetry.space_group_name_H-M   'P 1'
#
loop_
_entity.id
_entity.type
_entity.pdbx_description
1 polymer ?
#
loop_
_entity_poly.entity_id
_entity_poly.type
_entity_poly.pdbx_seq_one_letter_code
_entity_poly.pdbx_strand_id
1 'polypeptide(L)'
;MSCSCSLKDKLNQKLFAKLHNIEAGLVDRARGILRTAGDPVSAVIRFLHERPEEASLKGLVMHYVLRETFGDEEKIPGLIKLFTGHVSEIIRHANVIDIINEHPAVERWGKYLIKQKERIKFEIAKERELLVLKNIVGLIAVEQGMDLPVDKISVQPPNLIVTVKLGLLRPQRVFDIA
;
A
#
# COMPACT_ATOMS: atom_id res chain seq x y z
N MET A 1 -44.44 -26.40 10.89
CA MET A 1 -43.37 -25.77 11.69
C MET A 1 -42.13 -25.66 10.81
N SER A 2 -41.95 -24.54 10.11
CA SER A 2 -40.78 -24.27 9.26
C SER A 2 -39.69 -23.60 10.09
N CYS A 3 -38.51 -24.24 10.11
CA CYS A 3 -37.41 -23.93 11.02
C CYS A 3 -36.72 -22.61 10.65
N SER A 4 -36.72 -21.64 11.57
CA SER A 4 -36.07 -20.32 11.42
C SER A 4 -34.55 -20.40 11.22
N CYS A 5 -33.92 -21.52 11.59
CA CYS A 5 -32.50 -21.80 11.34
C CYS A 5 -32.18 -21.92 9.84
N SER A 6 -33.07 -22.55 9.05
CA SER A 6 -32.84 -22.80 7.62
C SER A 6 -32.83 -21.53 6.75
N LEU A 7 -33.54 -20.48 7.20
CA LEU A 7 -33.58 -19.18 6.51
C LEU A 7 -32.34 -18.34 6.84
N LYS A 8 -31.85 -18.37 8.08
CA LYS A 8 -30.59 -17.73 8.48
C LYS A 8 -29.39 -18.35 7.76
N ASP A 9 -29.36 -19.68 7.64
CA ASP A 9 -28.26 -20.36 6.94
C ASP A 9 -28.22 -20.02 5.44
N LYS A 10 -29.39 -19.93 4.78
CA LYS A 10 -29.49 -19.48 3.38
C LYS A 10 -29.10 -18.01 3.21
N LEU A 11 -29.44 -17.15 4.18
CA LEU A 11 -29.07 -15.74 4.15
C LEU A 11 -27.55 -15.57 4.31
N ASN A 12 -26.97 -16.33 5.25
CA ASN A 12 -25.53 -16.37 5.48
C ASN A 12 -24.79 -16.89 4.25
N GLN A 13 -25.24 -17.99 3.63
CA GLN A 13 -24.65 -18.51 2.38
C GLN A 13 -24.69 -17.49 1.24
N LYS A 14 -25.81 -16.76 1.07
CA LYS A 14 -25.91 -15.67 0.07
C LYS A 14 -24.96 -14.52 0.39
N LEU A 15 -24.80 -14.17 1.66
CA LEU A 15 -23.87 -13.13 2.10
C LEU A 15 -22.42 -13.55 1.85
N PHE A 16 -22.05 -14.78 2.21
CA PHE A 16 -20.73 -15.35 1.93
C PHE A 16 -20.42 -15.37 0.43
N ALA A 17 -21.36 -15.85 -0.39
CA ALA A 17 -21.19 -15.84 -1.84
C ALA A 17 -21.01 -14.41 -2.40
N LYS A 18 -21.75 -13.43 -1.86
CA LYS A 18 -21.61 -12.02 -2.26
C LYS A 18 -20.26 -11.44 -1.85
N LEU A 19 -19.80 -11.71 -0.63
CA LEU A 19 -18.48 -11.27 -0.14
C LEU A 19 -17.36 -11.89 -0.98
N HIS A 20 -17.46 -13.20 -1.26
CA HIS A 20 -16.49 -13.91 -2.09
C HIS A 20 -16.44 -13.36 -3.53
N ASN A 21 -17.58 -13.03 -4.13
CA ASN A 21 -17.61 -12.42 -5.46
C ASN A 21 -16.99 -11.01 -5.48
N ILE A 22 -17.16 -10.23 -4.41
CA ILE A 22 -16.53 -8.91 -4.28
C ILE A 22 -15.01 -9.07 -4.16
N GLU A 23 -14.54 -10.02 -3.34
CA GLU A 23 -13.13 -10.33 -3.17
C GLU A 23 -12.50 -10.80 -4.49
N ALA A 24 -13.13 -11.75 -5.18
CA ALA A 24 -12.69 -12.22 -6.49
C ALA A 24 -12.63 -11.06 -7.51
N GLY A 25 -13.64 -10.18 -7.52
CA GLY A 25 -13.65 -9.01 -8.39
C GLY A 25 -12.53 -8.00 -8.07
N LEU A 26 -12.16 -7.83 -6.80
CA LEU A 26 -11.02 -7.01 -6.40
C LEU A 26 -9.69 -7.62 -6.85
N VAL A 27 -9.54 -8.93 -6.68
CA VAL A 27 -8.34 -9.68 -7.11
C VAL A 27 -8.19 -9.60 -8.62
N ASP A 28 -9.25 -9.78 -9.39
CA ASP A 28 -9.20 -9.72 -10.85
C ASP A 28 -8.88 -8.30 -11.36
N ARG A 29 -9.42 -7.25 -10.71
CA ARG A 29 -9.02 -5.87 -11.00
C ARG A 29 -7.56 -5.62 -10.70
N ALA A 30 -7.08 -6.07 -9.54
CA ALA A 30 -5.68 -5.96 -9.17
C ALA A 30 -4.78 -6.66 -10.21
N ARG A 31 -5.13 -7.90 -10.60
CA ARG A 31 -4.43 -8.63 -11.66
C ARG A 31 -4.40 -7.86 -12.99
N GLY A 32 -5.52 -7.24 -13.38
CA GLY A 32 -5.58 -6.43 -14.60
C GLY A 32 -4.60 -5.26 -14.58
N ILE A 33 -4.54 -4.52 -13.47
CA ILE A 33 -3.62 -3.39 -13.29
C ILE A 33 -2.16 -3.88 -13.21
N LEU A 34 -1.91 -4.99 -12.51
CA LEU A 34 -0.56 -5.54 -12.29
C LEU A 34 0.03 -6.14 -13.57
N ARG A 35 -0.79 -6.73 -14.45
CA ARG A 35 -0.35 -7.26 -15.75
C ARG A 35 -0.05 -6.19 -16.80
N THR A 36 -0.69 -5.03 -16.68
CA THR A 36 -0.56 -3.94 -17.67
C THR A 36 0.51 -2.92 -17.31
N ALA A 37 0.97 -2.92 -16.06
CA ALA A 37 2.01 -2.03 -15.61
C ALA A 37 3.41 -2.53 -16.01
N GLY A 38 4.24 -1.61 -16.52
CA GLY A 38 5.66 -1.87 -16.77
C GLY A 38 6.47 -2.02 -15.48
N ASP A 39 5.92 -1.62 -14.33
CA ASP A 39 6.55 -1.74 -13.02
C ASP A 39 5.54 -2.09 -11.90
N PRO A 40 5.93 -2.98 -10.97
CA PRO A 40 5.04 -3.48 -9.92
C PRO A 40 4.62 -2.43 -8.89
N VAL A 41 5.49 -1.46 -8.61
CA VAL A 41 5.22 -0.40 -7.61
C VAL A 41 4.10 0.51 -8.09
N SER A 42 4.22 1.04 -9.31
CA SER A 42 3.20 1.91 -9.88
C SER A 42 1.88 1.18 -10.03
N ALA A 43 1.92 -0.11 -10.35
CA ALA A 43 0.73 -0.93 -10.42
C ALA A 43 -0.04 -0.99 -9.10
N VAL A 44 0.66 -1.26 -7.98
CA VAL A 44 0.04 -1.31 -6.66
C VAL A 44 -0.50 0.06 -6.26
N ILE A 45 0.25 1.13 -6.49
CA ILE A 45 -0.22 2.48 -6.18
C ILE A 45 -1.43 2.86 -7.04
N ARG A 46 -1.44 2.52 -8.33
CA ARG A 46 -2.61 2.71 -9.22
C ARG A 46 -3.79 1.91 -8.73
N PHE A 47 -3.60 0.66 -8.33
CA PHE A 47 -4.66 -0.15 -7.75
C PHE A 47 -5.25 0.53 -6.51
N LEU A 48 -4.42 1.01 -5.57
CA LEU A 48 -4.89 1.75 -4.40
C LEU A 48 -5.63 3.04 -4.79
N HIS A 49 -5.20 3.71 -5.86
CA HIS A 49 -5.79 4.94 -6.38
C HIS A 49 -7.06 4.74 -7.22
N GLU A 50 -7.25 3.61 -7.91
CA GLU A 50 -8.41 3.41 -8.78
C GLU A 50 -9.61 2.82 -8.02
N ARG A 51 -9.43 2.49 -6.74
CA ARG A 51 -10.53 2.05 -5.86
C ARG A 51 -11.55 3.16 -5.63
N PRO A 52 -12.83 2.80 -5.36
CA PRO A 52 -13.83 3.76 -4.95
C PRO A 52 -13.36 4.58 -3.74
N GLU A 53 -13.73 5.86 -3.72
CA GLU A 53 -13.47 6.74 -2.59
C GLU A 53 -14.19 6.24 -1.33
N GLU A 54 -13.58 6.46 -0.16
CA GLU A 54 -14.05 6.04 1.17
C GLU A 54 -14.21 4.52 1.36
N ALA A 55 -13.87 3.72 0.34
CA ALA A 55 -13.87 2.26 0.47
C ALA A 55 -12.68 1.79 1.30
N SER A 56 -12.99 1.14 2.42
CA SER A 56 -12.01 0.39 3.20
C SER A 56 -11.56 -0.86 2.45
N LEU A 57 -10.24 -1.06 2.37
CA LEU A 57 -9.62 -2.31 1.95
C LEU A 57 -8.93 -2.94 3.17
N LYS A 58 -9.35 -4.13 3.58
CA LYS A 58 -8.72 -4.86 4.69
C LYS A 58 -7.35 -5.38 4.27
N GLY A 59 -6.40 -5.35 5.19
CA GLY A 59 -5.02 -5.79 4.92
C GLY A 59 -4.91 -7.24 4.47
N LEU A 60 -5.76 -8.15 4.99
CA LEU A 60 -5.80 -9.54 4.54
C LEU A 60 -6.09 -9.66 3.04
N VAL A 61 -7.01 -8.85 2.50
CA VAL A 61 -7.33 -8.83 1.07
C VAL A 61 -6.12 -8.33 0.27
N MET A 62 -5.45 -7.29 0.77
CA MET A 62 -4.25 -6.76 0.14
C MET A 62 -3.10 -7.80 0.13
N HIS A 63 -2.92 -8.51 1.23
CA HIS A 63 -1.94 -9.60 1.35
C HIS A 63 -2.21 -10.69 0.32
N TYR A 64 -3.46 -11.14 0.20
CA TYR A 64 -3.85 -12.14 -0.80
C TYR A 64 -3.57 -11.67 -2.23
N VAL A 65 -3.97 -10.43 -2.57
CA VAL A 65 -3.71 -9.82 -3.88
C VAL A 65 -2.20 -9.81 -4.20
N LEU A 66 -1.37 -9.42 -3.24
CA LEU A 66 0.08 -9.37 -3.45
C LEU A 66 0.69 -10.76 -3.58
N ARG A 67 0.33 -11.70 -2.72
CA ARG A 67 0.84 -13.07 -2.80
C ARG A 67 0.47 -13.74 -4.12
N GLU A 68 -0.76 -13.57 -4.58
CA GLU A 68 -1.21 -14.05 -5.89
C GLU A 68 -0.44 -13.40 -7.05
N THR A 69 0.00 -12.15 -6.89
CA THR A 69 0.70 -11.40 -7.95
C THR A 69 2.19 -11.72 -8.00
N PHE A 70 2.87 -11.71 -6.85
CA PHE A 70 4.32 -11.87 -6.75
C PHE A 70 4.74 -13.32 -6.47
N GLY A 71 3.80 -14.19 -6.13
CA GLY A 71 3.99 -15.60 -5.78
C GLY A 71 4.51 -15.82 -4.36
N ASP A 72 5.48 -15.01 -3.93
CA ASP A 72 6.14 -15.09 -2.64
C ASP A 72 6.28 -13.71 -1.99
N GLU A 73 6.22 -13.64 -0.66
CA GLU A 73 6.47 -12.43 0.11
C GLU A 73 7.88 -11.89 -0.13
N GLU A 74 8.88 -12.76 -0.28
CA GLU A 74 10.26 -12.32 -0.51
C GLU A 74 10.40 -11.50 -1.80
N LYS A 75 9.57 -11.79 -2.80
CA LYS A 75 9.57 -11.14 -4.13
C LYS A 75 8.80 -9.83 -4.17
N ILE A 76 8.06 -9.48 -3.11
CA ILE A 76 7.33 -8.21 -3.03
C ILE A 76 8.35 -7.08 -2.84
N PRO A 77 8.33 -6.03 -3.69
CA PRO A 77 9.19 -4.86 -3.52
C PRO A 77 9.03 -4.21 -2.15
N GLY A 78 10.13 -3.73 -1.57
CA GLY A 78 10.13 -3.21 -0.20
C GLY A 78 9.14 -2.06 0.03
N LEU A 79 9.02 -1.13 -0.93
CA LEU A 79 8.00 -0.08 -0.86
C LEU A 79 6.56 -0.63 -0.77
N ILE A 80 6.27 -1.74 -1.45
CA ILE A 80 4.97 -2.39 -1.38
C ILE A 80 4.82 -3.09 -0.02
N LYS A 81 5.84 -3.79 0.47
CA LYS A 81 5.85 -4.39 1.82
C LYS A 81 5.54 -3.36 2.89
N LEU A 82 6.14 -2.18 2.78
CA LEU A 82 5.91 -1.07 3.69
C LEU A 82 4.46 -0.59 3.71
N PHE A 83 3.74 -0.69 2.59
CA PHE A 83 2.34 -0.31 2.51
C PHE A 83 1.37 -1.45 2.83
N THR A 84 1.85 -2.67 3.08
CA THR A 84 0.97 -3.85 3.09
C THR A 84 1.29 -4.92 4.13
N GLY A 85 2.50 -4.97 4.69
CA GLY A 85 2.97 -6.08 5.51
C GLY A 85 2.31 -6.21 6.88
N HIS A 86 1.84 -5.10 7.46
CA HIS A 86 1.21 -5.07 8.78
C HIS A 86 -0.09 -4.28 8.79
N VAL A 87 -0.78 -4.26 7.65
CA VAL A 87 -1.94 -3.40 7.47
C VAL A 87 -3.17 -4.02 8.10
N SER A 88 -3.88 -3.24 8.91
CA SER A 88 -5.25 -3.53 9.29
C SER A 88 -6.21 -3.08 8.17
N GLU A 89 -6.05 -1.85 7.70
CA GLU A 89 -6.98 -1.21 6.78
C GLU A 89 -6.32 -0.13 5.91
N ILE A 90 -6.76 -0.03 4.65
CA ILE A 90 -6.37 1.03 3.70
C ILE A 90 -7.61 1.78 3.23
N ILE A 91 -7.66 3.08 3.51
CA ILE A 91 -8.76 3.97 3.14
C ILE A 91 -8.26 4.98 2.11
N ARG A 92 -9.08 5.25 1.10
CA ARG A 92 -8.81 6.28 0.08
C ARG A 92 -9.74 7.47 0.30
N HIS A 93 -9.18 8.67 0.33
CA HIS A 93 -9.93 9.94 0.33
C HIS A 93 -9.38 10.82 -0.80
N ALA A 94 -10.15 11.07 -1.84
CA ALA A 94 -9.68 11.68 -3.08
C ALA A 94 -8.36 11.03 -3.57
N ASN A 95 -7.29 11.81 -3.71
CA ASN A 95 -5.97 11.33 -4.10
C ASN A 95 -5.08 10.89 -2.92
N VAL A 96 -5.62 10.83 -1.71
CA VAL A 96 -4.90 10.50 -0.49
C VAL A 96 -5.18 9.06 -0.08
N ILE A 97 -4.12 8.34 0.27
CA ILE A 97 -4.19 7.00 0.84
C ILE A 97 -3.82 7.09 2.32
N ASP A 98 -4.67 6.49 3.15
CA ASP A 98 -4.51 6.37 4.59
C ASP A 98 -4.40 4.89 4.93
N ILE A 99 -3.27 4.49 5.50
CA ILE A 99 -2.95 3.11 5.86
C ILE A 99 -2.88 3.05 7.38
N ILE A 100 -3.71 2.18 7.94
CA ILE A 100 -3.75 1.87 9.36
C ILE A 100 -3.10 0.51 9.54
N ASN A 101 -1.95 0.50 10.21
CA ASN A 101 -1.20 -0.70 10.55
C ASN A 101 -1.68 -1.26 11.89
N GLU A 102 -1.54 -2.58 12.05
CA GLU A 102 -1.78 -3.29 13.30
C GLU A 102 -0.72 -2.94 14.36
N HIS A 103 0.52 -2.69 13.93
CA HIS A 103 1.65 -2.34 14.78
C HIS A 103 2.69 -1.53 13.99
N PRO A 104 3.53 -0.72 14.67
CA PRO A 104 4.66 -0.09 14.03
C PRO A 104 5.65 -1.15 13.53
N ALA A 105 6.26 -0.89 12.37
CA ALA A 105 7.16 -1.81 11.71
C ALA A 105 8.45 -1.11 11.27
N VAL A 106 9.49 -1.90 10.98
CA VAL A 106 10.76 -1.38 10.48
C VAL A 106 11.19 -2.20 9.29
N GLU A 107 11.57 -1.52 8.21
CA GLU A 107 12.07 -2.16 7.01
C GLU A 107 13.46 -1.63 6.64
N ARG A 108 14.35 -2.52 6.21
CA ARG A 108 15.71 -2.12 5.80
C ARG A 108 15.76 -1.88 4.30
N TRP A 109 16.11 -0.66 3.90
CA TRP A 109 16.34 -0.28 2.51
C TRP A 109 17.80 0.13 2.34
N GLY A 110 18.62 -0.83 1.93
CA GLY A 110 20.08 -0.67 1.87
C GLY A 110 20.66 -0.25 3.24
N LYS A 111 21.20 0.96 3.32
CA LYS A 111 21.76 1.55 4.55
C LYS A 111 20.76 2.30 5.42
N TYR A 112 19.51 2.44 4.97
CA TYR A 112 18.44 3.10 5.71
C TYR A 112 17.59 2.06 6.43
N LEU A 113 17.10 2.42 7.61
CA LEU A 113 15.96 1.76 8.24
C LEU A 113 14.75 2.67 8.10
N ILE A 114 13.68 2.21 7.47
CA ILE A 114 12.42 2.93 7.39
C ILE A 114 11.52 2.46 8.52
N LYS A 115 11.30 3.33 9.49
CA LYS A 115 10.32 3.15 10.57
C LYS A 115 8.95 3.57 10.06
N GLN A 116 7.99 2.68 10.23
CA GLN A 116 6.58 2.84 9.92
C GLN A 116 5.81 3.05 11.22
N LYS A 117 5.02 4.13 11.29
CA LYS A 117 4.07 4.34 12.39
C LYS A 117 2.79 3.52 12.18
N GLU A 118 1.96 3.47 13.22
CA GLU A 118 0.64 2.84 13.17
C GLU A 118 -0.28 3.44 12.11
N ARG A 119 -0.08 4.71 11.75
CA ARG A 119 -0.83 5.35 10.67
C ARG A 119 0.13 6.01 9.70
N ILE A 120 0.01 5.63 8.44
CA ILE A 120 0.75 6.20 7.31
C ILE A 120 -0.25 6.91 6.41
N LYS A 121 0.06 8.13 5.99
CA LYS A 121 -0.77 8.88 5.06
C LYS A 121 0.09 9.48 3.97
N PHE A 122 -0.35 9.39 2.72
CA PHE A 122 0.34 10.02 1.60
C PHE A 122 -0.62 10.41 0.49
N GLU A 123 -0.25 11.45 -0.24
CA GLU A 123 -0.95 11.92 -1.42
C GLU A 123 -0.32 11.36 -2.69
N ILE A 124 -1.15 10.82 -3.58
CA ILE A 124 -0.74 10.35 -4.90
C ILE A 124 -0.86 11.51 -5.89
N ALA A 125 0.24 11.80 -6.59
CA ALA A 125 0.32 12.82 -7.61
C ALA A 125 1.10 12.31 -8.84
N LYS A 126 1.00 13.06 -9.94
CA LYS A 126 1.81 12.85 -11.15
C LYS A 126 2.68 14.08 -11.39
N GLU A 127 3.99 13.91 -11.43
CA GLU A 127 4.96 14.97 -11.73
C GLU A 127 5.82 14.57 -12.93
N ARG A 128 5.79 15.35 -14.02
CA ARG A 128 6.61 15.07 -15.23
C ARG A 128 6.46 13.63 -15.70
N GLU A 129 5.22 13.16 -15.80
CA GLU A 129 4.88 11.77 -16.13
C GLU A 129 5.24 10.68 -15.11
N LEU A 130 5.95 11.01 -14.03
CA LEU A 130 6.27 10.08 -12.95
C LEU A 130 5.18 10.06 -11.89
N LEU A 131 4.93 8.88 -11.34
CA LEU A 131 4.10 8.70 -10.16
C LEU A 131 4.87 9.16 -8.92
N VAL A 132 4.25 9.98 -8.09
CA VAL A 132 4.88 10.57 -6.90
C VAL A 132 3.95 10.47 -5.70
N LEU A 133 4.52 10.01 -4.58
CA LEU A 133 3.89 10.04 -3.27
C LEU A 133 4.42 11.26 -2.51
N LYS A 134 3.52 12.13 -2.02
CA LYS A 134 3.86 13.39 -1.34
C LYS A 134 3.11 13.52 -0.02
N ASN A 135 3.45 14.55 0.75
CA ASN A 135 2.79 14.88 2.01
C ASN A 135 2.75 13.66 2.94
N ILE A 136 3.87 12.92 2.95
CA ILE A 136 3.99 11.64 3.63
C ILE A 136 4.03 11.89 5.14
N VAL A 137 3.14 11.21 5.86
CA VAL A 137 3.06 11.17 7.32
C VAL A 137 3.21 9.73 7.76
N GLY A 138 3.92 9.49 8.86
CA GLY A 138 4.07 8.16 9.44
C GLY A 138 5.27 7.35 8.96
N LEU A 139 6.09 7.90 8.05
CA LEU A 139 7.34 7.29 7.60
C LEU A 139 8.57 8.10 8.03
N ILE A 140 9.52 7.42 8.67
CA ILE A 140 10.77 8.01 9.15
C ILE A 140 11.92 7.14 8.65
N ALA A 141 12.84 7.72 7.88
CA ALA A 141 14.08 7.08 7.52
C ALA A 141 15.11 7.29 8.64
N VAL A 142 15.89 6.26 8.95
CA VAL A 142 16.97 6.32 9.94
C VAL A 142 18.28 6.02 9.24
N GLU A 143 19.23 6.95 9.37
CA GLU A 143 20.61 6.80 8.91
C GLU A 143 21.56 7.23 10.03
N GLN A 144 22.48 6.34 10.41
CA GLN A 144 23.49 6.64 11.44
C GLN A 144 22.90 7.19 12.75
N GLY A 145 21.69 6.73 13.12
CA GLY A 145 20.99 7.15 14.34
C GLY A 145 20.18 8.44 14.21
N MET A 146 20.18 9.11 13.05
CA MET A 146 19.36 10.30 12.81
C MET A 146 17.99 9.92 12.24
N ASP A 147 16.92 10.42 12.86
CA ASP A 147 15.55 10.26 12.37
C ASP A 147 15.23 11.37 11.34
N LEU A 148 14.91 10.96 10.11
CA LEU A 148 14.69 11.81 8.95
C LEU A 148 13.29 11.58 8.39
N PRO A 149 12.33 12.51 8.58
CA PRO A 149 10.99 12.35 8.04
C PRO A 149 11.02 12.21 6.51
N VAL A 150 10.31 11.21 5.97
CA VAL A 150 10.18 11.04 4.52
C VAL A 150 9.22 12.11 3.99
N ASP A 151 9.65 12.87 2.99
CA ASP A 151 8.87 13.96 2.37
C ASP A 151 8.14 13.50 1.11
N LYS A 152 8.88 12.80 0.24
CA LYS A 152 8.44 12.45 -1.10
C LYS A 152 9.05 11.13 -1.55
N ILE A 153 8.29 10.32 -2.29
CA ILE A 153 8.79 9.14 -2.98
C ILE A 153 8.39 9.26 -4.45
N SER A 154 9.36 9.37 -5.35
CA SER A 154 9.13 9.36 -6.79
C SER A 154 9.42 7.96 -7.34
N VAL A 155 8.44 7.38 -8.04
CA VAL A 155 8.57 6.06 -8.65
C VAL A 155 9.13 6.24 -10.06
N GLN A 156 10.40 5.89 -10.25
CA GLN A 156 11.10 5.99 -11.54
C GLN A 156 11.72 4.62 -11.87
N PRO A 157 10.93 3.69 -12.42
CA PRO A 157 11.34 2.30 -12.58
C PRO A 157 12.69 2.15 -13.31
N PRO A 158 13.57 1.22 -12.89
CA PRO A 158 13.38 0.27 -11.77
C PRO A 158 13.60 0.90 -10.39
N ASN A 159 13.99 2.17 -10.34
CA ASN A 159 14.46 2.84 -9.14
C ASN A 159 13.32 3.56 -8.40
N LEU A 160 13.55 3.77 -7.11
CA LEU A 160 12.71 4.63 -6.28
C LEU A 160 13.56 5.78 -5.79
N ILE A 161 13.04 6.99 -5.89
CA ILE A 161 13.71 8.20 -5.41
C ILE A 161 13.00 8.65 -4.14
N VAL A 162 13.56 8.30 -2.99
CA VAL A 162 13.08 8.76 -1.69
C VAL A 162 13.74 10.08 -1.33
N THR A 163 12.95 11.06 -0.95
CA THR A 163 13.38 12.37 -0.45
C THR A 163 13.04 12.47 1.03
N VAL A 164 14.01 12.84 1.85
CA VAL A 164 13.85 13.03 3.29
C VAL A 164 14.07 14.50 3.68
N LYS A 165 13.46 14.95 4.79
CA LYS A 165 13.65 16.30 5.33
C LYS A 165 14.87 16.36 6.24
N LEU A 166 15.97 16.91 5.73
CA LEU A 166 17.16 17.25 6.50
C LEU A 166 17.04 18.68 7.07
N GLY A 167 16.16 18.87 8.07
CA GLY A 167 15.98 20.17 8.75
C GLY A 167 15.53 21.33 7.85
N LEU A 168 15.71 22.57 8.34
CA LEU A 168 15.23 23.81 7.69
C LEU A 168 15.86 24.12 6.32
N LEU A 169 17.03 23.54 6.00
CA LEU A 169 17.88 23.97 4.87
C LEU A 169 17.81 23.07 3.61
N ARG A 170 16.87 22.13 3.53
CA ARG A 170 16.53 21.36 2.30
C ARG A 170 17.69 20.73 1.49
N PRO A 171 18.69 20.04 2.07
CA PRO A 171 19.35 19.00 1.27
C PRO A 171 18.33 17.88 1.03
N GLN A 172 17.84 17.76 -0.20
CA GLN A 172 17.12 16.57 -0.64
C GLN A 172 18.18 15.49 -0.89
N ARG A 173 18.10 14.39 -0.17
CA ARG A 173 18.98 13.25 -0.41
C ARG A 173 18.16 12.12 -1.03
N VAL A 174 18.57 11.71 -2.22
CA VAL A 174 17.95 10.68 -3.05
C VAL A 174 18.69 9.37 -2.84
N PHE A 175 17.97 8.30 -2.57
CA PHE A 175 18.54 6.96 -2.45
C PHE A 175 17.79 6.00 -3.33
N ASP A 176 18.57 5.20 -4.07
CA ASP A 176 18.06 4.10 -4.87
C ASP A 176 17.77 2.91 -3.97
N ILE A 177 16.62 2.29 -4.19
CA ILE A 177 16.15 1.09 -3.50
C ILE A 177 15.99 0.04 -4.59
N ALA A 178 17.12 -0.43 -5.10
CA ALA A 178 17.17 -1.61 -5.96
C ALA A 178 16.79 -2.86 -5.16
#